data_AF-A0A1Q3S3X1-F1
#
_entry.id   AF-A0A1Q3S3X1-F1
#
_cell.length_a   1.000
_cell.length_b   1.000
_cell.length_c   1.000
_cell.angle_alpha   90.00
_cell.angle_beta   90.00
_cell.angle_gamma   90.00
#
_symmetry.space_group_name_H-M   'P 1'
#
loop_
_entity.id
_entity.type
_entity.pdbx_description
1 polymer ?
#
loop_
_entity_poly.entity_id
_entity_poly.type
_entity_poly.pdbx_seq_one_letter_code
_entity_poly.pdbx_strand_id
1 'polypeptide(L)' 'MEIPNQISAIEKIIRQDWKKIYYAATPYLDAMRELDSIRQNYYEEPAASIVRYFLANATSWRGDTARAVKAKLKQLLDE' A
#
# COMPACT_ATOMS: atom_id res chain seq x y z
N MET A 1 -14.48 -0.28 8.62
CA MET A 1 -14.02 -1.30 7.66
C MET A 1 -12.74 -1.90 8.21
N GLU A 2 -12.63 -3.23 8.24
CA GLU A 2 -11.40 -3.91 8.60
C GLU A 2 -10.46 -3.95 7.39
N ILE A 3 -9.20 -3.53 7.57
CA ILE A 3 -8.18 -3.57 6.51
C ILE A 3 -7.35 -4.85 6.72
N PRO A 4 -7.27 -5.75 5.72
CA PRO A 4 -6.57 -7.03 5.87
C PRO A 4 -5.05 -6.83 6.04
N ASN A 5 -4.35 -7.85 6.55
CA ASN A 5 -2.87 -7.84 6.59
C ASN A 5 -2.24 -8.07 5.21
N GLN A 6 -2.95 -8.76 4.31
CA GLN A 6 -2.43 -9.14 3.01
C GLN A 6 -2.25 -7.90 2.11
N ILE A 7 -1.01 -7.60 1.72
CA ILE A 7 -0.66 -6.38 0.97
C ILE A 7 -1.41 -6.29 -0.36
N SER A 8 -1.53 -7.39 -1.10
CA SER A 8 -2.26 -7.46 -2.38
C SER A 8 -3.77 -7.24 -2.22
N ALA A 9 -4.34 -7.54 -1.04
CA ALA A 9 -5.72 -7.21 -0.72
C ALA A 9 -5.88 -5.73 -0.37
N ILE A 10 -4.91 -5.13 0.33
CA ILE A 10 -4.86 -3.68 0.58
C ILE A 10 -4.77 -2.91 -0.75
N GLU A 11 -3.92 -3.36 -1.67
CA GLU A 11 -3.76 -2.79 -3.01
C GLU A 11 -5.09 -2.67 -3.76
N LYS A 12 -5.91 -3.73 -3.72
CA LYS A 12 -7.24 -3.73 -4.36
C LYS A 12 -8.15 -2.68 -3.76
N ILE A 13 -8.15 -2.52 -2.43
CA ILE A 13 -8.91 -1.48 -1.74
C ILE A 13 -8.46 -0.09 -2.21
N ILE A 14 -7.14 0.13 -2.32
CA ILE A 14 -6.58 1.41 -2.78
C ILE A 14 -7.07 1.73 -4.19
N ARG A 15 -7.01 0.79 -5.14
CA ARG A 15 -7.48 1.05 -6.52
C ARG A 15 -8.98 1.27 -6.62
N GLN A 16 -9.76 0.60 -5.78
CA GLN A 16 -11.21 0.78 -5.75
C GLN A 16 -11.60 2.16 -5.23
N ASP A 17 -10.89 2.68 -4.22
CA ASP A 17 -11.20 3.96 -3.58
C ASP A 17 -10.54 5.15 -4.29
N TRP A 18 -9.24 5.06 -4.59
CA TRP A 18 -8.46 6.16 -5.12
C TRP A 18 -8.60 6.28 -6.65
N LYS A 19 -9.68 6.93 -7.11
CA LYS A 19 -10.04 7.01 -8.54
C LYS A 19 -8.98 7.65 -9.43
N LYS A 20 -8.27 8.67 -8.94
CA LYS A 20 -7.19 9.35 -9.66
C LYS A 20 -5.88 9.21 -8.89
N ILE A 21 -5.27 8.04 -9.06
CA ILE A 21 -3.99 7.68 -8.43
C ILE A 21 -2.91 8.66 -8.91
N TYR A 22 -2.11 9.15 -7.97
CA TYR A 22 -0.94 9.96 -8.32
C TYR A 22 0.08 9.11 -9.06
N TYR A 23 0.56 9.58 -10.21
CA TYR A 23 1.36 8.76 -11.12
C TYR A 23 2.62 8.15 -10.46
N ALA A 24 3.25 8.86 -9.53
CA ALA A 24 4.44 8.37 -8.83
C ALA A 24 4.12 7.30 -7.75
N ALA A 25 2.85 7.13 -7.38
CA ALA A 25 2.42 6.05 -6.49
C ALA A 25 2.15 4.73 -7.25
N THR A 26 1.86 4.81 -8.56
CA THR A 26 1.46 3.67 -9.39
C THR A 26 2.47 2.52 -9.39
N PRO A 27 3.79 2.74 -9.57
CA PRO A 27 4.75 1.63 -9.60
C PRO A 27 4.78 0.83 -8.29
N TYR A 28 4.61 1.51 -7.15
CA TYR A 28 4.58 0.84 -5.84
C TYR A 28 3.28 0.06 -5.64
N LEU A 29 2.14 0.56 -6.16
CA LEU A 29 0.89 -0.21 -6.17
C LEU A 29 0.98 -1.45 -7.06
N ASP A 30 1.60 -1.33 -8.23
CA ASP A 30 1.80 -2.48 -9.13
C ASP A 30 2.64 -3.56 -8.44
N ALA A 31 3.68 -3.17 -7.71
CA ALA A 31 4.48 -4.10 -6.90
C ALA A 31 3.69 -4.67 -5.70
N MET A 32 2.91 -3.84 -4.99
CA MET A 32 2.07 -4.29 -3.87
C MET A 32 1.04 -5.36 -4.29
N ARG A 33 0.61 -5.37 -5.55
CA ARG A 33 -0.30 -6.41 -6.08
C ARG A 33 0.30 -7.82 -6.01
N GLU A 34 1.62 -7.93 -6.00
CA GLU A 34 2.37 -9.20 -6.04
C GLU A 34 2.95 -9.59 -4.67
N LEU A 35 2.58 -8.84 -3.63
CA LEU A 35 3.05 -9.04 -2.27
C LEU A 35 1.88 -9.41 -1.36
N ASP A 36 2.03 -10.46 -0.56
CA ASP A 36 1.05 -10.85 0.46
C ASP A 36 1.51 -10.53 1.88
N SER A 37 2.81 -10.37 2.10
CA SER A 37 3.40 -10.11 3.42
C SER A 37 4.49 -9.04 3.36
N ILE A 38 4.61 -8.27 4.44
CA ILE A 38 5.66 -7.23 4.61
C ILE A 38 7.08 -7.81 4.67
N ARG A 39 7.20 -9.13 4.89
CA ARG A 39 8.48 -9.86 5.00
C ARG A 39 8.95 -10.45 3.67
N GLN A 40 8.17 -10.29 2.59
CA GLN A 40 8.55 -10.75 1.25
C GLN A 40 9.42 -9.72 0.52
N ASN A 41 10.04 -10.17 -0.56
CA ASN A 41 10.68 -9.30 -1.54
C ASN A 41 9.89 -9.34 -2.85
N TYR A 42 9.82 -8.20 -3.51
CA TYR A 42 9.45 -8.08 -4.91
C TYR A 42 10.74 -8.02 -5.73
N TYR A 43 11.11 -9.15 -6.34
CA TYR A 43 12.48 -9.39 -6.84
C TYR A 43 13.52 -9.18 -5.73
N GLU A 44 14.36 -8.15 -5.86
CA GLU A 44 15.40 -7.80 -4.88
C GLU A 44 14.96 -6.69 -3.92
N GLU A 45 13.79 -6.09 -4.13
CA GLU A 45 13.30 -4.97 -3.31
C GLU A 45 12.42 -5.49 -2.15
N PRO A 46 12.75 -5.17 -0.89
CA PRO A 46 11.91 -5.53 0.25
C PRO A 46 10.52 -4.89 0.19
N ALA A 47 9.47 -5.66 0.53
CA ALA A 47 8.09 -5.17 0.60
C ALA A 47 7.96 -3.94 1.52
N ALA A 48 8.72 -3.91 2.62
CA ALA A 48 8.76 -2.77 3.53
C ALA A 48 9.19 -1.47 2.83
N SER A 49 10.20 -1.50 1.96
CA SER A 49 10.63 -0.34 1.17
C SER A 49 9.53 0.12 0.22
N ILE A 50 8.91 -0.81 -0.50
CA ILE A 50 7.80 -0.53 -1.43
C ILE A 50 6.65 0.15 -0.73
N VAL A 51 6.24 -0.36 0.44
CA VAL A 51 5.17 0.24 1.25
C VAL A 51 5.55 1.64 1.74
N ARG A 52 6.80 1.87 2.17
CA ARG A 52 7.28 3.22 2.55
C ARG A 52 7.21 4.19 1.39
N TYR A 53 7.64 3.79 0.20
CA TYR A 53 7.60 4.64 -0.99
C TYR A 53 6.16 4.90 -1.47
N PHE A 54 5.27 3.91 -1.40
CA PHE A 54 3.84 4.12 -1.64
C PHE A 54 3.28 5.18 -0.69
N LEU A 55 3.52 5.04 0.62
CA LEU A 55 3.02 5.98 1.63
C LEU A 55 3.52 7.42 1.40
N ALA A 56 4.77 7.58 0.98
CA ALA A 56 5.34 8.89 0.63
C ALA A 56 4.65 9.53 -0.60
N ASN A 57 4.23 8.72 -1.57
CA ASN A 57 3.56 9.19 -2.79
C ASN A 57 2.03 9.24 -2.68
N ALA A 58 1.46 8.71 -1.61
CA ALA A 58 0.02 8.69 -1.37
C ALA A 58 -0.53 9.93 -0.65
N THR A 59 0.23 11.02 -0.53
CA THR A 59 -0.16 12.22 0.26
C THR A 59 -1.43 12.91 -0.25
N SER A 60 -1.69 12.85 -1.55
CA SER A 60 -2.90 13.41 -2.17
C SER A 60 -4.15 12.53 -2.00
N TRP A 61 -3.98 11.24 -1.65
CA TRP A 61 -5.09 10.35 -1.32
C TRP A 61 -5.64 10.66 0.09
N ARG A 62 -6.91 11.04 0.17
CA ARG A 62 -7.57 11.50 1.40
C ARG A 62 -8.95 10.86 1.53
N GLY A 63 -9.49 10.86 2.75
CA GLY A 63 -10.77 10.22 3.10
C GLY A 63 -10.59 9.15 4.16
N ASP A 64 -11.69 8.58 4.64
CA ASP A 64 -11.67 7.61 5.73
C ASP A 64 -11.01 6.30 5.32
N THR A 65 -11.24 5.82 4.08
CA THR A 65 -10.53 4.67 3.50
C THR A 65 -9.02 4.92 3.46
N ALA A 66 -8.59 6.09 2.96
CA ALA A 66 -7.18 6.47 2.89
C ALA A 66 -6.53 6.48 4.28
N ARG A 67 -7.22 7.02 5.29
CA ARG A 67 -6.72 7.06 6.66
C ARG A 67 -6.55 5.66 7.23
N ALA A 68 -7.57 4.80 7.07
CA ALA A 68 -7.55 3.43 7.58
C ALA A 68 -6.45 2.58 6.92
N VAL A 69 -6.34 2.63 5.58
CA VAL A 69 -5.31 1.89 4.85
C VAL A 69 -3.90 2.35 5.20
N LYS A 70 -3.65 3.68 5.24
CA LYS A 70 -2.33 4.21 5.62
C LYS A 70 -1.95 3.82 7.04
N ALA A 71 -2.90 3.81 7.97
CA ALA A 71 -2.67 3.35 9.34
C ALA A 71 -2.31 1.85 9.35
N LYS A 72 -3.05 1.02 8.61
CA LYS A 72 -2.77 -0.41 8.52
C LYS A 72 -1.39 -0.71 7.93
N LEU A 73 -1.03 -0.05 6.83
CA LEU A 73 0.29 -0.21 6.21
C LEU A 73 1.43 0.21 7.14
N LYS A 74 1.25 1.25 7.96
CA LYS A 74 2.22 1.63 9.00
C LYS A 74 2.33 0.58 10.09
N GLN A 75 1.21 0.04 10.55
CA GLN A 75 1.22 -1.07 11.51
C GLN A 75 2.02 -2.27 11.00
N LEU A 76 1.82 -2.67 9.73
CA LEU A 76 2.58 -3.77 9.12
C LEU A 76 4.09 -3.49 9.07
N LEU A 77 4.51 -2.23 8.94
CA LEU A 77 5.93 -1.85 8.94
C LEU A 77 6.61 -1.99 10.31
N ASP A 78 5.82 -2.13 11.38
CA ASP A 78 6.30 -2.25 12.76
C ASP A 78 6.26 -3.73 13.28
N GLU A 79 5.88 -4.70 12.42
CA GLU A 79 5.82 -6.16 12.71
C GLU A 79 7.09 -6.94 12.29
#